data_AF-A0A1I6SUQ0-F1
#
_entry.id   AF-A0A1I6SUQ0-F1
#
_cell.length_a   1.000
_cell.length_b   1.000
_cell.length_c   1.000
_cell.angle_alpha   90.00
_cell.angle_beta   90.00
_cell.angle_gamma   90.00
#
_symmetry.space_group_name_H-M   'P 1'
#
loop_
_entity.id
_entity.type
_entity.pdbx_description
1 polymer ?
#
loop_
_entity_poly.entity_id
_entity_poly.type
_entity_poly.pdbx_seq_one_letter_code
_entity_poly.pdbx_strand_id
1 'polypeptide(L)'
;MTDDPFTPPDPGTAAARRAYAALFRIAERHAADDAQRARQTHPAVLAPHEAVRLVAFLLSGAALPADGEPEVDRADITAALTLLPRARAELDEVEAGLITMARGRGLTWQEIAFGLGLGTPQAARQRLARLSERLPDAAPGAPATTVPDADPAER
;
A
#
# COMPACT_ATOMS: atom_id res chain seq x y z
N MET A 1 -32.57 -19.72 8.11
CA MET A 1 -31.48 -20.08 7.20
C MET A 1 -30.37 -20.63 8.07
N THR A 2 -30.36 -21.95 8.24
CA THR A 2 -29.53 -22.65 9.22
C THR A 2 -28.14 -22.85 8.62
N ASP A 3 -27.10 -22.36 9.30
CA ASP A 3 -25.69 -22.63 8.91
C ASP A 3 -25.44 -24.15 9.02
N ASP A 4 -25.20 -24.81 7.89
CA ASP A 4 -24.77 -26.21 7.85
C ASP A 4 -23.27 -26.26 8.21
N PRO A 5 -22.88 -26.97 9.29
CA PRO A 5 -21.50 -27.02 9.74
C PRO A 5 -20.54 -27.71 8.75
N PHE A 6 -21.05 -28.40 7.72
CA PHE A 6 -20.24 -29.11 6.71
C PHE A 6 -20.14 -28.37 5.37
N THR A 7 -20.80 -27.22 5.21
CA THR A 7 -20.65 -26.37 4.04
C THR A 7 -19.48 -25.41 4.24
N PRO A 8 -18.43 -25.44 3.40
CA PRO A 8 -17.33 -24.50 3.52
C PRO A 8 -17.85 -23.06 3.34
N PRO A 9 -17.33 -22.10 4.12
CA PRO A 9 -17.80 -20.72 4.05
C PRO A 9 -17.59 -20.16 2.65
N ASP A 10 -18.54 -19.32 2.21
CA ASP A 10 -18.45 -18.61 0.94
C ASP A 10 -17.08 -17.93 0.78
N PRO A 11 -16.32 -18.21 -0.30
CA PRO A 11 -15.00 -17.65 -0.52
C PRO A 11 -14.95 -16.12 -0.49
N GLY A 12 -16.00 -15.45 -0.98
CA GLY A 12 -16.11 -13.98 -0.97
C GLY A 12 -16.20 -13.43 0.45
N THR A 13 -17.06 -14.03 1.27
CA THR A 13 -17.22 -13.71 2.68
C THR A 13 -15.93 -13.97 3.47
N ALA A 14 -15.24 -15.07 3.20
CA ALA A 14 -13.95 -15.37 3.81
C ALA A 14 -12.88 -14.32 3.44
N ALA A 15 -12.85 -13.86 2.18
CA ALA A 15 -11.95 -12.80 1.74
C ALA A 15 -12.25 -11.46 2.41
N ALA A 16 -13.52 -11.06 2.49
CA ALA A 16 -13.93 -9.82 3.16
C ALA A 16 -13.55 -9.80 4.65
N ARG A 17 -13.77 -10.92 5.36
CA ARG A 17 -13.36 -11.07 6.77
C ARG A 17 -11.85 -10.93 6.94
N ARG A 18 -11.05 -11.55 6.05
CA ARG A 18 -9.58 -11.39 6.08
C ARG A 18 -9.16 -9.94 5.85
N ALA A 19 -9.80 -9.22 4.93
CA ALA A 19 -9.50 -7.82 4.68
C ALA A 19 -9.76 -6.96 5.93
N TYR A 20 -10.91 -7.13 6.59
CA TYR A 20 -11.21 -6.42 7.84
C TYR A 20 -10.21 -6.74 8.96
N ALA A 21 -9.90 -8.03 9.16
CA ALA A 21 -8.92 -8.45 10.17
C ALA A 21 -7.51 -7.90 9.89
N ALA A 22 -7.10 -7.84 8.62
CA ALA A 22 -5.83 -7.25 8.21
C ALA A 22 -5.79 -5.74 8.50
N LEU A 23 -6.85 -5.02 8.12
CA LEU A 23 -6.98 -3.58 8.40
C LEU A 23 -6.91 -3.30 9.89
N PHE A 24 -7.69 -4.02 10.69
CA PHE A 24 -7.72 -3.86 12.14
C PHE A 24 -6.34 -4.13 12.77
N ARG A 25 -5.68 -5.24 12.38
CA ARG A 25 -4.34 -5.58 12.88
C ARG A 25 -3.30 -4.52 12.56
N ILE A 26 -3.33 -3.93 11.36
CA ILE A 26 -2.38 -2.88 10.97
C ILE A 26 -2.73 -1.59 11.72
N ALA A 27 -4.01 -1.21 11.79
CA ALA A 27 -4.45 0.00 12.46
C ALA A 27 -4.06 0.01 13.93
N GLU A 28 -4.33 -1.07 14.67
CA GLU A 28 -3.98 -1.16 16.09
C GLU A 28 -2.48 -1.08 16.36
N ARG A 29 -1.65 -1.60 15.46
CA ARG A 29 -0.20 -1.73 15.70
C ARG A 29 0.64 -0.61 15.11
N HIS A 30 0.15 0.01 14.04
CA HIS A 30 0.95 0.87 13.18
C HIS A 30 0.20 2.12 12.69
N ALA A 31 -1.05 2.34 13.11
CA ALA A 31 -1.86 3.49 12.70
C ALA A 31 -2.81 3.98 13.81
N ALA A 32 -2.46 3.73 15.08
CA ALA A 32 -3.33 3.97 16.23
C ALA A 32 -3.55 5.48 16.49
N ASP A 33 -2.55 6.30 16.19
CA ASP A 33 -2.56 7.74 16.35
C ASP A 33 -2.16 8.46 15.05
N ASP A 34 -2.30 9.79 15.03
CA ASP A 34 -2.00 10.62 13.86
C ASP A 34 -0.53 10.58 13.46
N ALA A 35 0.39 10.50 14.43
CA ALA A 35 1.82 10.44 14.15
C ALA A 35 2.21 9.12 13.47
N GLN A 36 1.60 8.00 13.88
CA GLN A 36 1.77 6.72 13.23
C GLN A 36 1.17 6.72 11.82
N ARG A 37 -0.03 7.28 11.64
CA ARG A 37 -0.67 7.44 10.33
C ARG A 37 0.11 8.36 9.39
N ALA A 38 0.76 9.39 9.91
CA ALA A 38 1.54 10.33 9.10
C ALA A 38 2.79 9.68 8.48
N ARG A 39 3.23 8.49 8.91
CA ARG A 39 4.41 7.81 8.32
C ARG A 39 4.24 7.44 6.86
N GLN A 40 3.00 7.31 6.38
CA GLN A 40 2.71 7.02 4.97
C GLN A 40 2.53 8.28 4.11
N THR A 41 2.56 9.48 4.70
CA THR A 41 2.36 10.75 3.99
C THR A 41 3.58 11.65 4.15
N HIS A 42 3.92 12.42 3.11
CA HIS A 42 4.99 13.40 3.21
C HIS A 42 4.39 14.75 3.61
N PRO A 43 4.82 15.39 4.72
CA PRO A 43 4.14 16.56 5.27
C PRO A 43 4.15 17.79 4.36
N ALA A 44 5.13 17.88 3.44
CA ALA A 44 5.27 19.01 2.53
C ALA A 44 4.97 18.68 1.06
N VAL A 45 4.76 17.41 0.70
CA VAL A 45 4.63 16.99 -0.70
C VAL A 45 3.48 16.02 -0.81
N LEU A 46 2.43 16.41 -1.53
CA LEU A 46 1.28 15.56 -1.79
C LEU A 46 1.66 14.42 -2.74
N ALA A 47 1.43 13.17 -2.35
CA ALA A 47 1.69 12.03 -3.23
C ALA A 47 0.58 11.85 -4.28
N PRO A 48 0.89 11.27 -5.46
CA PRO A 48 -0.09 11.03 -6.53
C PRO A 48 -1.34 10.28 -6.09
N HIS A 49 -1.20 9.24 -5.26
CA HIS A 49 -2.33 8.47 -4.76
C HIS A 49 -3.22 9.26 -3.77
N GLU A 50 -2.63 10.19 -3.01
CA GLU A 50 -3.36 11.09 -2.12
C GLU A 50 -4.19 12.07 -2.94
N ALA A 51 -3.58 12.72 -3.94
CA ALA A 51 -4.27 13.65 -4.83
C ALA A 51 -5.48 13.00 -5.53
N VAL A 52 -5.29 11.79 -6.09
CA VAL A 52 -6.38 11.01 -6.71
C VAL A 52 -7.51 10.75 -5.71
N ARG A 53 -7.18 10.35 -4.47
CA ARG A 53 -8.18 10.01 -3.46
C ARG A 53 -8.94 11.24 -2.97
N LEU A 54 -8.25 12.38 -2.78
CA LEU A 54 -8.86 13.65 -2.38
C LEU A 54 -9.91 14.09 -3.40
N VAL A 55 -9.54 14.14 -4.69
CA VAL A 55 -10.47 14.54 -5.76
C VAL A 55 -11.68 13.59 -5.83
N ALA A 56 -11.47 12.27 -5.73
CA ALA A 56 -12.56 11.30 -5.72
C ALA A 56 -13.50 11.47 -4.51
N PHE A 57 -12.97 11.81 -3.32
CA PHE A 57 -13.76 11.98 -2.11
C PHE A 57 -14.58 13.27 -2.14
N LEU A 58 -14.01 14.36 -2.64
CA LEU A 58 -14.72 15.62 -2.82
C LEU A 58 -15.85 15.46 -3.86
N LEU A 59 -15.59 14.81 -5.00
CA LEU A 59 -16.61 14.56 -6.03
C LEU A 59 -17.75 13.65 -5.58
N SER A 60 -17.47 12.69 -4.69
CA SER A 60 -18.49 11.76 -4.16
C SER A 60 -19.24 12.30 -2.95
N GLY A 61 -18.80 13.44 -2.38
CA GLY A 61 -19.31 13.95 -1.11
C GLY A 61 -18.89 13.14 0.11
N ALA A 62 -17.95 12.19 -0.04
CA ALA A 62 -17.35 11.47 1.08
C ALA A 62 -16.42 12.35 1.92
N ALA A 63 -15.95 13.46 1.35
CA ALA A 63 -15.34 14.57 2.04
C ALA A 63 -16.02 15.88 1.61
N LEU A 64 -16.04 16.87 2.50
CA LEU A 64 -16.52 18.21 2.20
C LEU A 64 -15.32 19.16 2.02
N PRO A 65 -15.39 20.11 1.08
CA PRO A 65 -14.37 21.15 0.96
C PRO A 65 -14.33 22.00 2.23
N ALA A 66 -13.15 22.50 2.57
CA ALA A 66 -13.00 23.48 3.65
C ALA A 66 -13.59 24.84 3.26
N ASP A 67 -13.87 25.69 4.25
CA ASP A 67 -14.39 27.04 4.00
C ASP A 67 -13.44 27.84 3.09
N GLY A 68 -13.96 28.27 1.94
CA GLY A 68 -13.20 29.03 0.94
C GLY A 68 -12.31 28.19 0.01
N GLU A 69 -12.32 26.87 0.15
CA GLU A 69 -11.69 25.97 -0.82
C GLU A 69 -12.50 25.97 -2.15
N PRO A 70 -11.84 26.09 -3.31
CA PRO A 70 -12.52 25.99 -4.60
C PRO A 70 -13.25 24.66 -4.77
N GLU A 71 -14.39 24.67 -5.45
CA GLU A 71 -15.02 23.42 -5.89
C GLU A 71 -14.12 22.71 -6.90
N VAL A 72 -14.14 21.38 -6.86
CA VAL A 72 -13.41 20.53 -7.83
C VAL A 72 -13.94 20.80 -9.23
N ASP A 73 -13.05 21.27 -10.11
CA ASP A 73 -13.40 21.60 -11.49
C ASP A 73 -12.94 20.53 -12.51
N ARG A 74 -13.14 20.82 -13.81
CA ARG A 74 -12.74 19.91 -14.89
C ARG A 74 -11.23 19.71 -14.99
N ALA A 75 -10.44 20.73 -14.67
CA ALA A 75 -8.99 20.66 -14.69
C ALA A 75 -8.49 19.77 -13.54
N ASP A 76 -9.09 19.88 -12.35
CA ASP A 76 -8.78 19.02 -11.21
C ASP A 76 -9.07 17.54 -11.50
N ILE A 77 -10.23 17.24 -12.10
CA ILE A 77 -10.57 15.88 -12.54
C ILE A 77 -9.52 15.37 -13.53
N THR A 78 -9.15 16.19 -14.51
CA THR A 78 -8.16 15.81 -15.53
C THR A 78 -6.78 15.58 -14.92
N ALA A 79 -6.38 16.40 -13.94
CA ALA A 79 -5.15 16.22 -13.18
C ALA A 79 -5.16 14.90 -12.39
N ALA A 80 -6.24 14.59 -11.67
CA ALA A 80 -6.38 13.33 -10.95
C ALA A 80 -6.32 12.12 -11.89
N LEU A 81 -7.02 12.16 -13.03
CA LEU A 81 -6.96 11.10 -14.03
C LEU A 81 -5.56 10.92 -14.62
N THR A 82 -4.82 12.02 -14.81
CA THR A 82 -3.44 12.00 -15.28
C THR A 82 -2.49 11.36 -14.26
N LEU A 83 -2.78 11.50 -12.96
CA LEU A 83 -1.99 10.92 -11.88
C LEU A 83 -2.29 9.43 -11.62
N LEU A 84 -3.44 8.90 -12.09
CA LEU A 84 -3.82 7.50 -11.85
C LEU A 84 -2.76 6.47 -12.28
N PRO A 85 -2.13 6.56 -13.48
CA PRO A 85 -1.06 5.62 -13.85
C PRO A 85 0.13 5.68 -12.89
N ARG A 86 0.51 6.89 -12.43
CA ARG A 86 1.61 7.04 -11.47
C ARG A 86 1.25 6.48 -10.10
N ALA A 87 0.04 6.76 -9.60
CA ALA A 87 -0.45 6.21 -8.34
C ALA A 87 -0.51 4.67 -8.36
N ARG A 88 -0.87 4.07 -9.51
CA ARG A 88 -0.84 2.61 -9.69
C ARG A 88 0.59 2.06 -9.67
N ALA A 89 1.53 2.74 -10.35
CA ALA A 89 2.93 2.34 -10.34
C ALA A 89 3.52 2.37 -8.92
N GLU A 90 3.20 3.41 -8.12
CA GLU A 90 3.64 3.49 -6.72
C GLU A 90 3.09 2.33 -5.88
N LEU A 91 1.83 1.93 -6.08
CA LEU A 91 1.26 0.77 -5.39
C LEU A 91 1.90 -0.55 -5.86
N ASP A 92 2.20 -0.67 -7.16
CA ASP A 92 2.91 -1.82 -7.72
C ASP A 92 4.32 -1.97 -7.12
N GLU A 93 5.05 -0.85 -6.95
CA GLU A 93 6.36 -0.80 -6.28
C GLU A 93 6.26 -1.28 -4.83
N VAL A 94 5.29 -0.75 -4.07
CA VAL A 94 5.04 -1.16 -2.68
C VAL A 94 4.70 -2.65 -2.59
N GLU A 95 3.87 -3.16 -3.50
CA GLU A 95 3.50 -4.57 -3.51
C GLU A 95 4.70 -5.48 -3.81
N ALA A 96 5.49 -5.16 -4.83
CA ALA A 96 6.70 -5.93 -5.17
C ALA A 96 7.71 -5.92 -4.01
N GLY A 97 7.90 -4.76 -3.38
CA GLY A 97 8.75 -4.59 -2.21
C GLY A 97 8.25 -5.41 -1.02
N LEU A 98 6.95 -5.41 -0.75
CA LEU A 98 6.36 -6.17 0.36
C LEU A 98 6.48 -7.68 0.16
N ILE A 99 6.25 -8.18 -1.06
CA ILE A 99 6.45 -9.61 -1.38
C ILE A 99 7.93 -9.99 -1.18
N THR A 100 8.86 -9.15 -1.65
CA THR A 100 10.30 -9.37 -1.48
C THR A 100 10.70 -9.38 0.00
N MET A 101 10.22 -8.42 0.79
CA MET A 101 10.44 -8.36 2.23
C MET A 101 9.84 -9.53 2.99
N ALA A 102 8.66 -10.02 2.59
CA ALA A 102 8.02 -11.20 3.15
C ALA A 102 8.86 -12.45 2.88
N ARG A 103 9.40 -12.60 1.65
CA ARG A 103 10.32 -13.68 1.30
C ARG A 103 11.61 -13.62 2.13
N GLY A 104 12.19 -12.44 2.31
CA GLY A 104 13.37 -12.24 3.16
C GLY A 104 13.10 -12.58 4.65
N ARG A 105 11.84 -12.50 5.09
CA ARG A 105 11.40 -12.88 6.44
C ARG A 105 10.91 -14.34 6.55
N GLY A 106 11.12 -15.15 5.52
CA GLY A 106 10.85 -16.59 5.55
C GLY A 106 9.44 -17.01 5.17
N LEU A 107 8.53 -16.08 4.82
CA LEU A 107 7.18 -16.47 4.39
C LEU A 107 7.23 -17.28 3.11
N THR A 108 6.56 -18.42 3.10
CA THR A 108 6.42 -19.30 1.94
C THR A 108 5.53 -18.66 0.87
N TRP A 109 5.68 -19.11 -0.37
CA TRP A 109 4.79 -18.69 -1.46
C TRP A 109 3.31 -19.04 -1.22
N GLN A 110 3.03 -20.07 -0.42
CA GLN A 110 1.68 -20.44 -0.02
C GLN A 110 1.09 -19.42 0.95
N GLU A 111 1.86 -19.00 1.96
CA GLU A 111 1.44 -17.95 2.91
C GLU A 111 1.25 -16.61 2.20
N ILE A 112 2.13 -16.27 1.26
CA ILE A 112 2.00 -15.06 0.44
C ILE A 112 0.73 -15.14 -0.43
N ALA A 113 0.49 -16.27 -1.11
CA ALA A 113 -0.73 -16.44 -1.90
C ALA A 113 -1.99 -16.30 -1.04
N PHE A 114 -2.00 -16.91 0.15
CA PHE A 114 -3.10 -16.77 1.11
C PHE A 114 -3.32 -15.30 1.52
N GLY A 115 -2.26 -14.57 1.85
CA GLY A 115 -2.32 -13.15 2.21
C GLY A 115 -2.84 -12.26 1.07
N LEU A 116 -2.46 -12.56 -0.18
CA LEU A 116 -2.93 -11.86 -1.38
C LEU A 116 -4.32 -12.31 -1.85
N GLY A 117 -4.94 -13.30 -1.20
CA GLY A 117 -6.21 -13.89 -1.63
C GLY A 117 -6.13 -14.69 -2.94
N LEU A 118 -4.93 -15.17 -3.30
CA LEU A 118 -4.69 -15.96 -4.50
C LEU A 118 -4.88 -17.46 -4.20
N GLY A 119 -5.42 -18.19 -5.18
CA GLY A 119 -5.71 -19.62 -5.03
C GLY A 119 -4.49 -20.54 -5.04
N THR A 120 -3.32 -20.08 -5.51
CA THR A 120 -2.12 -20.93 -5.61
C THR A 120 -0.82 -20.18 -5.34
N PRO A 121 0.23 -20.86 -4.84
CA PRO A 121 1.58 -20.30 -4.72
C PRO A 121 2.16 -19.80 -6.05
N GLN A 122 1.81 -20.48 -7.15
CA GLN A 122 2.26 -20.11 -8.49
C GLN A 122 1.67 -18.78 -8.94
N ALA A 123 0.40 -18.50 -8.61
CA ALA A 123 -0.22 -17.21 -8.90
C ALA A 123 0.50 -16.06 -8.20
N ALA A 124 0.98 -16.26 -6.97
CA ALA A 124 1.77 -15.25 -6.25
C ALA A 124 3.12 -14.97 -6.94
N ARG A 125 3.84 -16.01 -7.39
CA ARG A 125 5.09 -15.87 -8.14
C ARG A 125 4.88 -15.13 -9.46
N GLN A 126 3.86 -15.51 -10.22
CA GLN A 126 3.51 -14.85 -11.48
C GLN A 126 3.12 -13.39 -11.27
N ARG A 127 2.44 -13.08 -10.15
CA ARG A 127 2.11 -11.69 -9.81
C ARG A 127 3.37 -10.86 -9.55
N LEU A 128 4.34 -11.37 -8.78
CA LEU A 128 5.62 -10.70 -8.60
C LEU A 128 6.39 -10.52 -9.91
N ALA A 129 6.40 -11.54 -10.79
CA ALA A 129 7.05 -11.44 -12.10
C ALA A 129 6.44 -10.30 -12.94
N ARG A 130 5.10 -10.24 -13.04
CA ARG A 130 4.39 -9.16 -13.74
C ARG A 130 4.56 -7.79 -13.11
N LEU A 131 4.75 -7.71 -11.80
CA LEU A 131 5.08 -6.45 -11.13
C LEU A 131 6.48 -6.00 -11.56
N SER A 132 7.45 -6.90 -11.48
CA SER A 132 8.86 -6.62 -11.80
C SER A 132 9.06 -6.21 -13.26
N GLU A 133 8.30 -6.77 -14.20
CA GLU A 133 8.32 -6.37 -15.62
C GLU A 133 7.78 -4.95 -15.86
N ARG A 134 6.91 -4.45 -14.98
CA ARG A 134 6.29 -3.12 -15.08
C ARG A 134 7.09 -2.04 -14.35
N LEU A 135 7.92 -2.44 -13.40
CA LEU A 135 8.79 -1.52 -12.68
C LEU A 135 10.00 -1.21 -13.57
N PRO A 136 10.31 0.08 -13.86
CA PRO A 136 11.59 0.41 -14.45
C PRO A 136 12.71 -0.08 -13.52
N ASP A 137 13.84 -0.52 -14.09
CA ASP A 137 14.99 -1.04 -13.34
C ASP A 137 15.31 -0.10 -12.17
N ALA A 138 14.95 -0.55 -10.96
CA ALA A 138 15.03 0.27 -9.77
C ALA A 138 16.52 0.46 -9.46
N ALA A 139 17.08 1.60 -9.86
CA ALA A 139 18.43 1.98 -9.46
C ALA A 139 18.55 1.85 -7.93
N PRO A 140 19.58 1.16 -7.42
CA PRO A 140 19.69 0.88 -5.99
C PRO A 140 19.98 2.17 -5.22
N GLY A 141 18.94 2.82 -4.72
CA GLY A 141 19.02 3.96 -3.83
C GLY A 141 19.18 3.52 -2.38
N ALA A 142 20.41 3.20 -1.98
CA ALA A 142 20.79 3.27 -0.57
C ALA A 142 21.93 4.29 -0.45
N PRO A 143 21.81 5.38 0.33
CA PRO A 143 22.99 6.00 0.87
C PRO A 143 23.61 5.02 1.86
N ALA A 144 24.77 4.48 1.51
CA ALA A 144 25.67 3.91 2.49
C ALA A 144 25.99 5.02 3.50
N THR A 145 25.35 4.97 4.68
CA THR A 145 25.89 5.66 5.86
C THR A 145 27.22 5.00 6.15
N THR A 146 28.27 5.54 5.54
CA THR A 146 29.64 5.42 5.99
C THR A 146 29.66 6.11 7.35
N VAL A 147 29.62 5.31 8.41
CA VAL A 147 30.08 5.75 9.73
C VAL A 147 31.59 5.88 9.59
N PRO A 148 32.19 7.08 9.67
CA PRO A 148 33.63 7.17 9.75
C PRO A 148 34.05 6.69 11.13
N ASP A 149 34.94 5.70 11.15
CA ASP A 149 35.57 5.18 12.36
C ASP A 149 36.72 6.12 12.79
N ALA A 150 36.74 6.37 14.10
CA ALA A 150 37.82 6.88 14.96
C ALA A 150 38.38 8.33 14.81
N ASP A 151 38.36 9.05 15.93
CA ASP A 151 39.64 9.41 16.60
C ASP A 151 39.47 9.42 18.14
N PRO A 152 40.24 8.63 18.91
CA PRO A 152 40.34 8.77 20.36
C PRO A 152 41.60 9.57 20.71
N ALA A 153 41.47 10.88 20.87
CA ALA A 153 42.51 11.68 21.48
C ALA A 153 41.91 12.87 22.24
N GLU A 154 41.78 12.72 23.55
CA GLU A 154 42.13 13.78 24.51
C GLU A 154 42.30 13.14 25.90
N ARG A 155 43.57 13.09 26.34
CA ARG A 155 43.98 12.95 27.74
C ARG A 155 44.53 14.31 28.18
#